data_AF-A0A964BNQ9-F1
#
_entry.id   AF-A0A964BNQ9-F1
#
_cell.length_a   1.000
_cell.length_b   1.000
_cell.length_c   1.000
_cell.angle_alpha   90.00
_cell.angle_beta   90.00
_cell.angle_gamma   90.00
#
_symmetry.space_group_name_H-M   'P 1'
#
loop_
_entity.id
_entity.type
_entity.pdbx_description
1 polymer ?
#
loop_
_entity_poly.entity_id
_entity_poly.type
_entity_poly.pdbx_seq_one_letter_code
_entity_poly.pdbx_strand_id
1 'polypeptide(L)'
;MAFDIKFDYRFDTIGFFTDERKTIIEQAGDIWSSYIQDEFTSTPAGEVLRFPINGVEQEVTFDEPIDDLIIFISSVELDDDRPTLGEGTYYGDYILGSDREARIEGDNFEPWLGIVQFNASALDNLYFDPTPETDDDIPADKQDFLGLSLHEIGHVLGIGITPAFNRQVNNGEFTGTQSVSLNGGQPIPLDSDLNHIEDGYTLDENSDALLDKSFTFGERNLPTDLDLAILSDIGYEIFAYDAVPVHRFFQYERGFHFYTANETERENVFELSLDGTLQYDYESVAYRVLSSDKDSLTGQNIEGALPVYRFFNRDTGSHLYTISEVEKDSILRTLSNYSFDGIGYYAFESEPQDIDTVPLYRMLNTRSGSHLFTTSEHEFNTVRDTLDYFNVEGNEGVTYYVIDNL
;
A
#
# COMPACT_ATOMS: atom_id res chain seq x y z
N MET A 1 -15.70 6.52 7.42
CA MET A 1 -14.63 7.22 6.69
C MET A 1 -13.60 6.14 6.39
N ALA A 2 -12.50 6.43 5.70
CA ALA A 2 -11.41 5.45 5.68
C ALA A 2 -10.82 5.36 7.10
N PHE A 3 -10.32 4.19 7.48
CA PHE A 3 -9.63 3.99 8.75
C PHE A 3 -8.45 4.98 8.86
N ASP A 4 -8.27 5.68 9.97
CA ASP A 4 -7.20 6.69 10.14
C ASP A 4 -6.10 6.22 11.11
N ILE A 5 -4.86 6.13 10.61
CA ILE A 5 -3.68 5.92 11.46
C ILE A 5 -2.91 7.23 11.55
N LYS A 6 -3.00 7.86 12.72
CA LYS A 6 -2.30 9.11 13.00
C LYS A 6 -0.98 8.88 13.73
N PHE A 7 0.09 9.54 13.28
CA PHE A 7 1.38 9.48 13.97
C PHE A 7 1.67 10.71 14.85
N ASP A 8 2.29 10.48 16.02
CA ASP A 8 2.76 11.54 16.91
C ASP A 8 4.24 11.36 17.27
N TYR A 9 5.06 12.29 16.79
CA TYR A 9 6.52 12.25 16.92
C TYR A 9 7.07 13.03 18.12
N ARG A 10 6.24 13.48 19.06
CA ARG A 10 6.69 14.36 20.18
C ARG A 10 7.76 13.74 21.07
N PHE A 11 7.91 12.41 21.02
CA PHE A 11 8.87 11.66 21.82
C PHE A 11 10.14 11.26 21.06
N ASP A 12 10.30 11.67 19.80
CA ASP A 12 11.57 11.59 19.08
C ASP A 12 12.57 12.63 19.61
N THR A 13 13.19 12.32 20.75
CA THR A 13 14.06 13.26 21.47
C THR A 13 15.45 13.41 20.87
N ILE A 14 15.88 12.48 20.01
CA ILE A 14 17.19 12.48 19.37
C ILE A 14 17.15 12.97 17.91
N GLY A 15 15.96 13.28 17.39
CA GLY A 15 15.79 13.84 16.04
C GLY A 15 16.04 12.81 14.94
N PHE A 16 15.65 11.55 15.17
CA PHE A 16 15.72 10.50 14.16
C PHE A 16 14.77 10.80 13.00
N PHE A 17 13.59 11.38 13.25
CA PHE A 17 12.55 11.57 12.25
C PHE A 17 12.68 12.93 11.55
N THR A 18 13.43 12.93 10.44
CA THR A 18 13.38 14.01 9.44
C THR A 18 12.04 14.02 8.72
N ASP A 19 11.72 15.10 8.00
CA ASP A 19 10.46 15.18 7.23
C ASP A 19 10.32 14.03 6.23
N GLU A 20 11.41 13.66 5.56
CA GLU A 20 11.48 12.51 4.64
C GLU A 20 11.13 11.18 5.33
N ARG A 21 11.69 10.93 6.52
CA ARG A 21 11.42 9.70 7.28
C ARG A 21 10.00 9.64 7.83
N LYS A 22 9.41 10.81 8.12
CA LYS A 22 8.00 10.89 8.50
C LYS A 22 7.13 10.50 7.31
N THR A 23 7.38 11.06 6.14
CA THR A 23 6.64 10.69 4.91
C THR A 23 6.61 9.18 4.70
N ILE A 24 7.73 8.48 4.89
CA ILE A 24 7.78 7.01 4.76
C ILE A 24 6.91 6.27 5.79
N ILE A 25 6.86 6.72 7.05
CA ILE A 25 5.99 6.10 8.07
C ILE A 25 4.52 6.44 7.84
N GLU A 26 4.21 7.69 7.50
CA GLU A 26 2.84 8.12 7.19
C GLU A 26 2.28 7.26 6.05
N GLN A 27 3.09 7.04 5.01
CA GLN A 27 2.80 6.10 3.92
C GLN A 27 2.57 4.66 4.40
N ALA A 28 3.34 4.16 5.38
CA ALA A 28 3.08 2.85 5.97
C ALA A 28 1.70 2.80 6.66
N GLY A 29 1.27 3.89 7.29
CA GLY A 29 -0.06 4.07 7.84
C GLY A 29 -1.14 4.09 6.76
N ASP A 30 -0.93 4.84 5.68
CA ASP A 30 -1.85 4.93 4.53
C ASP A 30 -2.06 3.55 3.88
N ILE A 31 -1.00 2.76 3.71
CA ILE A 31 -1.07 1.39 3.18
C ILE A 31 -1.96 0.51 4.05
N TRP A 32 -1.74 0.47 5.38
CA TRP A 32 -2.58 -0.31 6.27
C TRP A 32 -4.03 0.17 6.29
N SER A 33 -4.22 1.49 6.33
CA SER A 33 -5.53 2.14 6.31
C SER A 33 -6.33 1.80 5.06
N SER A 34 -5.65 1.64 3.92
CA SER A 34 -6.29 1.31 2.64
C SER A 34 -6.96 -0.07 2.62
N TYR A 35 -6.53 -1.00 3.49
CA TYR A 35 -7.09 -2.34 3.60
C TYR A 35 -8.19 -2.46 4.66
N ILE A 36 -8.24 -1.55 5.64
CA ILE A 36 -9.13 -1.66 6.80
C ILE A 36 -10.40 -0.84 6.58
N GLN A 37 -11.55 -1.51 6.68
CA GLN A 37 -12.88 -0.92 6.47
C GLN A 37 -13.59 -0.58 7.79
N ASP A 38 -13.00 -1.00 8.92
CA ASP A 38 -13.52 -0.66 10.23
C ASP A 38 -13.60 0.85 10.45
N GLU A 39 -14.61 1.25 11.22
CA GLU A 39 -14.70 2.58 11.79
C GLU A 39 -14.79 2.40 13.30
N PHE A 40 -13.68 2.59 14.00
CA PHE A 40 -13.64 2.47 15.44
C PHE A 40 -14.32 3.66 16.10
N THR A 41 -14.78 3.44 17.33
CA THR A 41 -15.27 4.57 18.12
C THR A 41 -14.12 5.51 18.44
N SER A 42 -14.16 6.73 17.90
CA SER A 42 -13.15 7.77 18.12
C SER A 42 -12.93 8.02 19.62
N THR A 43 -11.70 8.37 19.99
CA THR A 43 -11.35 8.79 21.34
C THR A 43 -11.64 10.30 21.48
N PRO A 44 -12.52 10.71 22.41
CA PRO A 44 -12.87 12.12 22.57
C PRO A 44 -11.70 13.05 22.87
N ALA A 45 -11.79 14.28 22.36
CA ALA A 45 -10.94 15.38 22.79
C ALA A 45 -10.96 15.54 24.32
N GLY A 46 -9.79 15.84 24.91
CA GLY A 46 -9.61 16.01 26.34
C GLY A 46 -9.41 14.71 27.12
N GLU A 47 -9.47 13.54 26.48
CA GLU A 47 -9.13 12.27 27.12
C GLU A 47 -7.63 12.20 27.45
N VAL A 48 -7.30 11.64 28.61
CA VAL A 48 -5.91 11.48 29.07
C VAL A 48 -5.45 10.08 28.72
N LEU A 49 -4.51 9.98 27.79
CA LEU A 49 -3.81 8.75 27.46
C LEU A 49 -2.61 8.57 28.39
N ARG A 50 -2.47 7.35 28.94
CA ARG A 50 -1.34 6.97 29.79
C ARG A 50 -0.62 5.77 29.18
N PHE A 51 0.69 5.90 29.01
CA PHE A 51 1.49 4.84 28.44
C PHE A 51 2.98 5.05 28.74
N PRO A 52 3.77 3.96 28.85
CA PRO A 52 5.21 4.05 28.93
C PRO A 52 5.80 4.27 27.53
N ILE A 53 6.70 5.23 27.38
CA ILE A 53 7.54 5.39 26.18
C ILE A 53 8.94 5.81 26.60
N ASN A 54 9.96 5.29 25.92
CA ASN A 54 11.37 5.51 26.29
C ASN A 54 11.68 5.18 27.78
N GLY A 55 10.99 4.17 28.33
CA GLY A 55 11.14 3.74 29.72
C GLY A 55 10.52 4.66 30.77
N VAL A 56 9.67 5.62 30.37
CA VAL A 56 9.01 6.59 31.26
C VAL A 56 7.51 6.65 31.00
N GLU A 57 6.72 6.55 32.05
CA GLU A 57 5.26 6.78 32.00
C GLU A 57 4.94 8.22 31.58
N GLN A 58 4.11 8.37 30.56
CA GLN A 58 3.64 9.65 30.05
C GLN A 58 2.14 9.81 30.28
N GLU A 59 1.71 11.07 30.38
CA GLU A 59 0.31 11.45 30.28
C GLU A 59 0.17 12.44 29.12
N VAL A 60 -0.68 12.12 28.15
CA VAL A 60 -0.92 12.95 26.97
C VAL A 60 -2.41 13.23 26.82
N THR A 61 -2.75 14.45 26.42
CA THR A 61 -4.11 14.87 26.10
C THR A 61 -4.13 15.57 24.76
N PHE A 62 -5.18 15.32 23.98
CA PHE A 62 -5.41 15.96 22.68
C PHE A 62 -6.58 16.94 22.75
N ASP A 63 -6.45 18.06 22.05
CA ASP A 63 -7.52 19.07 21.96
C ASP A 63 -8.59 18.70 20.92
N GLU A 64 -8.30 17.72 20.05
CA GLU A 64 -9.19 17.17 19.04
C GLU A 64 -9.39 15.66 19.28
N PRO A 65 -10.50 15.07 18.82
CA PRO A 65 -10.68 13.63 18.85
C PRO A 65 -9.57 12.90 18.08
N ILE A 66 -9.28 11.67 18.51
CA ILE A 66 -8.47 10.72 17.74
C ILE A 66 -9.46 9.82 17.01
N ASP A 67 -9.42 9.86 15.68
CA ASP A 67 -10.12 8.87 14.86
C ASP A 67 -9.27 7.61 14.80
N ASP A 68 -9.94 6.46 14.90
CA ASP A 68 -9.39 5.10 14.91
C ASP A 68 -8.16 4.85 15.81
N LEU A 69 -6.95 5.16 15.32
CA LEU A 69 -5.69 4.80 15.95
C LEU A 69 -4.68 5.96 15.93
N ILE A 70 -4.11 6.26 17.11
CA ILE A 70 -2.89 7.07 17.19
C ILE A 70 -1.68 6.21 17.55
N ILE A 71 -0.57 6.40 16.83
CA ILE A 71 0.71 5.73 17.09
C ILE A 71 1.74 6.76 17.51
N PHE A 72 2.28 6.62 18.73
CA PHE A 72 3.41 7.41 19.17
C PHE A 72 4.70 6.81 18.64
N ILE A 73 5.43 7.62 17.88
CA ILE A 73 6.71 7.23 17.28
C ILE A 73 7.85 7.77 18.13
N SER A 74 8.84 6.92 18.38
CA SER A 74 10.07 7.29 19.06
C SER A 74 11.26 6.55 18.48
N SER A 75 12.44 7.02 18.86
CA SER A 75 13.71 6.37 18.58
C SER A 75 14.53 6.26 19.87
N VAL A 76 15.20 5.12 20.04
CA VAL A 76 16.05 4.85 21.20
C VAL A 76 17.41 4.36 20.73
N GLU A 77 18.49 4.83 21.37
CA GLU A 77 19.81 4.24 21.19
C GLU A 77 19.88 2.97 22.04
N LEU A 78 19.89 1.81 21.39
CA LEU A 78 20.14 0.54 22.06
C LEU A 78 21.62 0.19 21.88
N ASP A 79 22.31 0.03 23.01
CA ASP A 79 23.76 -0.23 23.13
C ASP A 79 24.10 -1.74 23.06
N ASP A 80 23.13 -2.62 22.75
CA ASP A 80 23.32 -4.07 22.84
C ASP A 80 23.38 -4.77 21.47
N ASP A 81 24.03 -5.95 21.47
CA ASP A 81 24.22 -6.83 20.30
C ASP A 81 22.88 -7.44 19.78
N ARG A 82 21.70 -6.89 20.11
CA ARG A 82 20.42 -7.41 19.61
C ARG A 82 20.09 -6.80 18.24
N PRO A 83 19.62 -7.63 17.30
CA PRO A 83 19.22 -7.19 15.96
C PRO A 83 17.81 -6.56 15.94
N THR A 84 17.26 -6.12 17.07
CA THR A 84 15.92 -5.49 17.09
C THR A 84 16.03 -4.10 16.47
N LEU A 85 15.30 -3.90 15.36
CA LEU A 85 15.35 -2.69 14.55
C LEU A 85 14.17 -1.76 14.83
N GLY A 86 13.02 -2.35 15.14
CA GLY A 86 11.82 -1.71 15.66
C GLY A 86 11.17 -2.58 16.73
N GLU A 87 10.28 -1.97 17.52
CA GLU A 87 9.32 -2.69 18.34
C GLU A 87 7.99 -1.91 18.33
N GLY A 88 6.98 -2.53 17.74
CA GLY A 88 5.60 -2.09 17.71
C GLY A 88 4.78 -2.77 18.80
N THR A 89 4.00 -1.99 19.53
CA THR A 89 3.07 -2.53 20.53
C THR A 89 1.86 -1.63 20.70
N TYR A 90 0.76 -2.20 21.20
CA TYR A 90 -0.46 -1.46 21.50
C TYR A 90 -0.60 -1.24 23.00
N TYR A 91 -1.29 -0.16 23.40
CA TYR A 91 -1.60 0.10 24.79
C TYR A 91 -3.09 0.38 24.99
N GLY A 92 -3.72 -0.45 25.81
CA GLY A 92 -4.93 -0.07 26.52
C GLY A 92 -4.61 0.22 27.96
N ASP A 93 -5.01 1.39 28.46
CA ASP A 93 -4.70 1.83 29.83
C ASP A 93 -5.19 0.82 30.90
N TYR A 94 -4.34 0.50 31.87
CA TYR A 94 -4.63 -0.33 33.04
C TYR A 94 -5.43 0.42 34.13
N ILE A 95 -5.68 1.72 33.98
CA ILE A 95 -6.55 2.50 34.87
C ILE A 95 -7.61 3.25 34.06
N LEU A 96 -8.56 2.50 33.52
CA LEU A 96 -9.79 3.06 32.98
C LEU A 96 -11.02 2.44 33.65
N GLY A 97 -11.83 3.31 34.25
CA GLY A 97 -13.24 3.02 34.55
C GLY A 97 -14.14 3.24 33.33
N SER A 98 -13.65 3.03 32.10
CA SER A 98 -14.41 3.13 30.86
C SER A 98 -14.55 1.77 30.19
N ASP A 99 -15.70 1.50 29.58
CA ASP A 99 -16.13 0.25 28.94
C ASP A 99 -15.29 -0.19 27.69
N ARG A 100 -13.99 0.11 27.62
CA ARG A 100 -13.11 -0.10 26.46
C ARG A 100 -12.14 -1.29 26.57
N GLU A 101 -12.05 -1.94 27.73
CA GLU A 101 -11.28 -3.19 27.92
C GLU A 101 -11.70 -4.27 26.90
N ALA A 102 -13.00 -4.32 26.57
CA ALA A 102 -13.55 -5.23 25.58
C ALA A 102 -12.95 -5.06 24.17
N ARG A 103 -12.44 -3.87 23.81
CA ARG A 103 -11.83 -3.61 22.50
C ARG A 103 -10.49 -4.31 22.31
N ILE A 104 -9.74 -4.58 23.39
CA ILE A 104 -8.40 -5.19 23.29
C ILE A 104 -8.34 -6.60 23.87
N GLU A 105 -9.28 -6.95 24.74
CA GLU A 105 -9.39 -8.30 25.30
C GLU A 105 -10.35 -9.20 24.50
N GLY A 106 -11.29 -8.61 23.77
CA GLY A 106 -12.30 -9.28 22.97
C GLY A 106 -11.75 -9.95 21.72
N ASP A 107 -12.60 -10.73 21.04
CA ASP A 107 -12.27 -11.37 19.75
C ASP A 107 -12.25 -10.36 18.60
N ASN A 108 -12.90 -9.21 18.78
CA ASN A 108 -12.81 -8.07 17.88
C ASN A 108 -11.76 -7.10 18.42
N PHE A 109 -10.54 -7.15 17.88
CA PHE A 109 -9.45 -6.30 18.33
C PHE A 109 -9.53 -4.90 17.72
N GLU A 110 -9.65 -3.87 18.56
CA GLU A 110 -9.83 -2.48 18.16
C GLU A 110 -8.92 -1.56 18.99
N PRO A 111 -7.61 -1.47 18.69
CA PRO A 111 -6.70 -0.57 19.41
C PRO A 111 -7.08 0.89 19.13
N TRP A 112 -6.75 1.78 20.06
CA TRP A 112 -6.86 3.24 19.86
C TRP A 112 -5.55 3.96 20.12
N LEU A 113 -4.51 3.22 20.54
CA LEU A 113 -3.21 3.74 20.92
C LEU A 113 -2.14 2.68 20.66
N GLY A 114 -1.14 3.05 19.85
CA GLY A 114 0.06 2.29 19.58
C GLY A 114 1.33 3.04 19.95
N ILE A 115 2.42 2.29 20.06
CA ILE A 115 3.78 2.83 20.14
C ILE A 115 4.65 2.02 19.18
N VAL A 116 5.47 2.73 18.42
CA VAL A 116 6.56 2.12 17.66
C VAL A 116 7.86 2.80 18.05
N GLN A 117 8.86 2.01 18.46
CA GLN A 117 10.18 2.49 18.83
C GLN A 117 11.24 1.92 17.87
N PHE A 118 11.95 2.78 17.16
CA PHE A 118 13.04 2.36 16.27
C PHE A 118 14.40 2.44 16.96
N ASN A 119 15.26 1.46 16.66
CA ASN A 119 16.62 1.43 17.17
C ASN A 119 17.52 2.38 16.36
N ALA A 120 17.85 3.53 16.95
CA ALA A 120 18.67 4.54 16.31
C ALA A 120 20.12 4.07 16.05
N SER A 121 20.61 3.07 16.78
CA SER A 121 21.92 2.45 16.55
C SER A 121 21.98 1.66 15.25
N ALA A 122 20.82 1.30 14.67
CA ALA A 122 20.72 0.53 13.44
C ALA A 122 20.50 1.38 12.18
N LEU A 123 20.64 2.70 12.27
CA LEU A 123 20.51 3.64 11.15
C LEU A 123 21.31 3.22 9.90
N ASP A 124 22.50 2.65 10.10
CA ASP A 124 23.37 2.21 9.01
C ASP A 124 22.85 0.95 8.30
N ASN A 125 21.85 0.25 8.83
CA ASN A 125 21.22 -0.90 8.18
C ASN A 125 19.97 -0.53 7.38
N LEU A 126 19.39 0.64 7.63
CA LEU A 126 18.14 1.07 7.03
C LEU A 126 18.36 1.82 5.71
N TYR A 127 17.49 1.57 4.74
CA TYR A 127 17.32 2.36 3.54
C TYR A 127 16.05 3.19 3.67
N PHE A 128 16.21 4.50 3.52
CA PHE A 128 15.09 5.43 3.46
C PHE A 128 14.87 5.73 1.98
N ASP A 129 13.97 4.98 1.37
CA ASP A 129 13.75 5.03 -0.07
C ASP A 129 13.14 6.40 -0.47
N PRO A 130 13.82 7.18 -1.33
CA PRO A 130 13.27 8.42 -1.87
C PRO A 130 12.18 8.19 -2.93
N THR A 131 12.01 6.96 -3.41
CA THR A 131 11.08 6.51 -4.46
C THR A 131 10.23 5.31 -4.01
N PRO A 132 9.48 5.40 -2.90
CA PRO A 132 8.77 4.27 -2.29
C PRO A 132 7.69 3.61 -3.18
N GLU A 133 7.38 4.22 -4.32
CA GLU A 133 6.55 3.62 -5.36
C GLU A 133 7.17 2.41 -6.06
N THR A 134 8.51 2.33 -6.04
CA THR A 134 9.29 1.24 -6.64
C THR A 134 10.25 0.68 -5.61
N ASP A 135 10.66 -0.56 -5.80
CA ASP A 135 11.58 -1.30 -4.92
C ASP A 135 12.89 -1.68 -5.64
N ASP A 136 13.12 -1.12 -6.84
CA ASP A 136 14.24 -1.45 -7.72
C ASP A 136 15.57 -0.75 -7.35
N ASP A 137 15.54 0.15 -6.38
CA ASP A 137 16.68 0.93 -5.92
C ASP A 137 17.17 0.56 -4.51
N ILE A 138 16.50 -0.39 -3.85
CA ILE A 138 16.81 -0.84 -2.50
C ILE A 138 18.16 -1.60 -2.52
N PRO A 139 19.19 -1.13 -1.81
CA PRO A 139 20.48 -1.81 -1.82
C PRO A 139 20.39 -3.19 -1.15
N ALA A 140 21.00 -4.20 -1.76
CA ALA A 140 20.99 -5.60 -1.29
C ALA A 140 21.53 -5.83 0.13
N ASP A 141 22.24 -4.85 0.71
CA ASP A 141 22.77 -4.88 2.09
C ASP A 141 22.00 -3.98 3.06
N LYS A 142 20.85 -3.45 2.64
CA LYS A 142 19.98 -2.60 3.45
C LYS A 142 18.60 -3.22 3.63
N GLN A 143 17.95 -2.82 4.71
CA GLN A 143 16.54 -3.11 4.93
C GLN A 143 15.71 -1.89 4.60
N ASP A 144 14.61 -2.11 3.91
CA ASP A 144 13.68 -1.06 3.55
C ASP A 144 12.93 -0.52 4.79
N PHE A 145 13.02 0.80 5.02
CA PHE A 145 12.39 1.42 6.18
C PHE A 145 10.86 1.41 6.09
N LEU A 146 10.30 1.45 4.86
CA LEU A 146 8.86 1.32 4.66
C LEU A 146 8.39 -0.08 5.09
N GLY A 147 9.03 -1.14 4.58
CA GLY A 147 8.74 -2.53 4.98
C GLY A 147 8.87 -2.76 6.50
N LEU A 148 9.93 -2.25 7.13
CA LEU A 148 10.07 -2.32 8.60
C LEU A 148 8.93 -1.58 9.32
N SER A 149 8.57 -0.39 8.85
CA SER A 149 7.48 0.39 9.48
C SER A 149 6.13 -0.33 9.36
N LEU A 150 5.85 -0.94 8.21
CA LEU A 150 4.67 -1.76 7.97
C LEU A 150 4.60 -2.95 8.94
N HIS A 151 5.72 -3.65 9.14
CA HIS A 151 5.82 -4.76 10.09
C HIS A 151 5.47 -4.32 11.53
N GLU A 152 6.10 -3.25 12.02
CA GLU A 152 5.84 -2.79 13.40
C GLU A 152 4.41 -2.28 13.58
N ILE A 153 3.82 -1.64 12.57
CA ILE A 153 2.41 -1.26 12.60
C ILE A 153 1.50 -2.51 12.61
N GLY A 154 1.88 -3.59 11.91
CA GLY A 154 1.17 -4.87 11.97
C GLY A 154 1.07 -5.44 13.40
N HIS A 155 2.12 -5.28 14.21
CA HIS A 155 2.07 -5.60 15.63
C HIS A 155 1.14 -4.68 16.42
N VAL A 156 1.16 -3.37 16.14
CA VAL A 156 0.21 -2.41 16.76
C VAL A 156 -1.25 -2.77 16.44
N LEU A 157 -1.51 -3.19 15.20
CA LEU A 157 -2.81 -3.69 14.74
C LEU A 157 -3.16 -5.08 15.28
N GLY A 158 -2.23 -5.71 15.98
CA GLY A 158 -2.53 -6.82 16.89
C GLY A 158 -2.05 -8.19 16.47
N ILE A 159 -1.32 -8.29 15.35
CA ILE A 159 -0.73 -9.54 14.90
C ILE A 159 0.36 -9.98 15.90
N GLY A 160 0.29 -11.24 16.34
CA GLY A 160 1.26 -11.84 17.26
C GLY A 160 1.02 -11.55 18.74
N ILE A 161 0.74 -10.30 19.10
CA ILE A 161 0.89 -9.82 20.49
C ILE A 161 -0.42 -9.67 21.27
N THR A 162 -1.58 -9.97 20.68
CA THR A 162 -2.91 -9.72 21.29
C THR A 162 -3.61 -10.95 21.84
N PRO A 163 -4.55 -10.79 22.79
CA PRO A 163 -5.46 -11.86 23.19
C PRO A 163 -6.27 -12.46 22.03
N ALA A 164 -6.74 -11.63 21.09
CA ALA A 164 -7.49 -12.07 19.91
C ALA A 164 -6.67 -13.01 19.02
N PHE A 165 -5.40 -12.64 18.76
CA PHE A 165 -4.45 -13.51 18.05
C PHE A 165 -4.17 -14.80 18.84
N ASN A 166 -3.79 -14.66 20.11
CA ASN A 166 -3.38 -15.77 20.97
C ASN A 166 -4.46 -16.84 21.17
N ARG A 167 -5.75 -16.46 21.18
CA ARG A 167 -6.86 -17.43 21.26
C ARG A 167 -6.96 -18.33 20.03
N GLN A 168 -6.40 -17.91 18.91
CA GLN A 168 -6.35 -18.66 17.66
C GLN A 168 -5.06 -19.45 17.51
N VAL A 169 -4.12 -19.35 18.46
CA VAL A 169 -2.90 -20.15 18.47
C VAL A 169 -3.12 -21.49 19.16
N ASN A 170 -2.77 -22.57 18.47
CA ASN A 170 -2.82 -23.92 19.00
C ASN A 170 -1.58 -24.70 18.57
N ASN A 171 -0.84 -25.27 19.54
CA ASN A 171 0.38 -26.05 19.31
C ASN A 171 1.47 -25.36 18.47
N GLY A 172 1.60 -24.03 18.57
CA GLY A 172 2.60 -23.27 17.81
C GLY A 172 2.16 -22.91 16.39
N GLU A 173 0.88 -23.07 16.07
CA GLU A 173 0.32 -22.72 14.76
C GLU A 173 -0.88 -21.77 14.97
N PHE A 174 -1.03 -20.79 14.09
CA PHE A 174 -2.21 -19.93 14.03
C PHE A 174 -3.33 -20.61 13.23
N THR A 175 -4.52 -20.68 13.84
CA THR A 175 -5.66 -21.48 13.37
C THR A 175 -6.88 -20.63 12.98
N GLY A 176 -6.65 -19.35 12.67
CA GLY A 176 -7.68 -18.46 12.16
C GLY A 176 -8.37 -19.01 10.91
N THR A 177 -9.67 -18.75 10.78
CA THR A 177 -10.52 -19.37 9.76
C THR A 177 -10.14 -18.88 8.36
N GLN A 178 -9.90 -17.59 8.20
CA GLN A 178 -9.54 -16.97 6.93
C GLN A 178 -8.12 -17.36 6.51
N SER A 179 -7.14 -17.27 7.42
CA SER A 179 -5.76 -17.69 7.15
C SER A 179 -5.67 -19.18 6.80
N VAL A 180 -6.37 -20.06 7.54
CA VAL A 180 -6.42 -21.50 7.24
C VAL A 180 -7.07 -21.75 5.88
N SER A 181 -8.13 -21.01 5.53
CA SER A 181 -8.80 -21.16 4.24
C SER A 181 -7.87 -20.80 3.07
N LEU A 182 -7.13 -19.70 3.18
CA LEU A 182 -6.13 -19.30 2.17
C LEU A 182 -5.00 -20.32 2.05
N ASN A 183 -4.56 -20.88 3.17
CA ASN A 183 -3.49 -21.88 3.21
C ASN A 183 -3.98 -23.31 2.89
N GLY A 184 -4.96 -23.46 2.00
CA GLY A 184 -5.44 -24.77 1.55
C GLY A 184 -6.01 -25.66 2.67
N GLY A 185 -6.48 -25.07 3.76
CA GLY A 185 -7.00 -25.77 4.94
C GLY A 185 -5.95 -26.19 5.96
N GLN A 186 -4.70 -25.70 5.85
CA GLN A 186 -3.65 -25.93 6.85
C GLN A 186 -3.48 -24.71 7.78
N PRO A 187 -3.16 -24.92 9.06
CA PRO A 187 -2.82 -23.82 9.97
C PRO A 187 -1.49 -23.18 9.58
N ILE A 188 -1.27 -21.95 10.03
CA ILE A 188 -0.09 -21.16 9.71
C ILE A 188 0.98 -21.44 10.77
N PRO A 189 2.18 -21.89 10.41
CA PRO A 189 3.25 -22.10 11.39
C PRO A 189 3.73 -20.77 11.95
N LEU A 190 3.96 -20.73 13.27
CA LEU A 190 4.53 -19.57 13.96
C LEU A 190 5.97 -19.85 14.37
N ASP A 191 6.78 -18.80 14.47
CA ASP A 191 8.11 -18.91 15.07
C ASP A 191 8.02 -19.35 16.54
N SER A 192 9.15 -19.80 17.06
CA SER A 192 9.33 -20.18 18.47
C SER A 192 8.88 -19.15 19.51
N ASP A 193 8.86 -17.86 19.18
CA ASP A 193 8.36 -16.79 20.05
C ASP A 193 6.83 -16.65 20.04
N LEU A 194 6.14 -17.31 19.11
CA LEU A 194 4.69 -17.29 18.89
C LEU A 194 4.10 -15.92 18.52
N ASN A 195 4.94 -14.92 18.31
CA ASN A 195 4.53 -13.56 17.95
C ASN A 195 4.72 -13.28 16.45
N HIS A 196 5.53 -14.08 15.77
CA HIS A 196 5.80 -13.97 14.35
C HIS A 196 5.37 -15.22 13.60
N ILE A 197 5.15 -15.06 12.30
CA ILE A 197 5.05 -16.18 11.38
C ILE A 197 6.41 -16.89 11.30
N GLU A 198 6.41 -18.20 11.02
CA GLU A 198 7.64 -18.96 10.85
C GLU A 198 8.52 -18.37 9.73
N ASP A 199 9.82 -18.30 10.00
CA ASP A 199 10.85 -17.75 9.12
C ASP A 199 10.84 -18.40 7.71
N GLY A 200 10.67 -17.55 6.68
CA GLY A 200 10.58 -17.91 5.26
C GLY A 200 9.27 -18.55 4.85
N TYR A 201 8.19 -18.39 5.62
CA TYR A 201 6.88 -18.95 5.28
C TYR A 201 6.12 -18.08 4.27
N THR A 202 5.67 -18.70 3.18
CA THR A 202 4.93 -18.05 2.09
C THR A 202 3.64 -18.82 1.76
N LEU A 203 2.61 -18.12 1.26
CA LEU A 203 1.40 -18.77 0.72
C LEU A 203 1.54 -19.15 -0.76
N ASP A 204 2.35 -18.42 -1.53
CA ASP A 204 2.34 -18.49 -2.99
C ASP A 204 3.75 -18.50 -3.64
N GLU A 205 4.79 -18.76 -2.85
CA GLU A 205 6.21 -18.77 -3.25
C GLU A 205 6.77 -17.41 -3.74
N ASN A 206 5.98 -16.32 -3.72
CA ASN A 206 6.39 -15.02 -4.30
C ASN A 206 6.82 -13.98 -3.27
N SER A 207 6.32 -14.06 -2.03
CA SER A 207 6.69 -13.13 -0.96
C SER A 207 6.53 -13.76 0.42
N ASP A 208 7.49 -13.50 1.30
CA ASP A 208 7.43 -13.83 2.73
C ASP A 208 6.36 -12.99 3.42
N ALA A 209 5.71 -13.55 4.45
CA ALA A 209 4.75 -12.80 5.26
C ALA A 209 5.41 -11.54 5.81
N LEU A 210 4.69 -10.42 5.83
CA LEU A 210 5.22 -9.18 6.39
C LEU A 210 5.60 -9.36 7.86
N LEU A 211 4.81 -10.15 8.61
CA LEU A 211 5.03 -10.45 10.04
C LEU A 211 5.94 -11.68 10.27
N ASP A 212 6.79 -12.01 9.30
CA ASP A 212 7.95 -12.87 9.50
C ASP A 212 8.96 -12.20 10.46
N LYS A 213 9.61 -13.00 11.30
CA LYS A 213 10.66 -12.60 12.23
C LYS A 213 11.92 -12.07 11.55
N SER A 214 12.28 -12.61 10.38
CA SER A 214 13.47 -12.18 9.64
C SER A 214 13.08 -11.17 8.57
N PHE A 215 13.78 -10.05 8.57
CA PHE A 215 13.64 -9.09 7.48
C PHE A 215 14.50 -9.47 6.28
N THR A 216 13.90 -9.39 5.10
CA THR A 216 14.59 -9.53 3.82
C THR A 216 15.39 -8.26 3.53
N PHE A 217 16.67 -8.44 3.16
CA PHE A 217 17.53 -7.33 2.74
C PHE A 217 17.42 -7.13 1.24
N GLY A 218 17.41 -5.87 0.79
CA GLY A 218 17.35 -5.52 -0.63
C GLY A 218 15.95 -5.59 -1.25
N GLU A 219 14.92 -5.85 -0.45
CA GLU A 219 13.55 -6.03 -0.94
C GLU A 219 12.58 -5.26 -0.04
N ARG A 220 11.47 -4.81 -0.63
CA ARG A 220 10.34 -4.22 0.11
C ARG A 220 9.30 -5.30 0.34
N ASN A 221 8.97 -5.54 1.60
CA ASN A 221 7.85 -6.40 1.99
C ASN A 221 6.62 -5.52 2.26
N LEU A 222 5.56 -5.72 1.49
CA LEU A 222 4.23 -5.12 1.73
C LEU A 222 3.36 -6.10 2.52
N PRO A 223 2.23 -5.66 3.14
CA PRO A 223 1.27 -6.59 3.73
C PRO A 223 0.82 -7.62 2.70
N THR A 224 0.99 -8.90 3.02
CA THR A 224 0.55 -10.00 2.16
C THR A 224 -0.89 -10.38 2.46
N ASP A 225 -1.51 -11.18 1.57
CA ASP A 225 -2.80 -11.80 1.84
C ASP A 225 -2.82 -12.59 3.16
N LEU A 226 -1.69 -13.14 3.59
CA LEU A 226 -1.60 -13.83 4.87
C LEU A 226 -1.75 -12.86 6.05
N ASP A 227 -1.05 -11.73 6.02
CA ASP A 227 -1.10 -10.71 7.08
C ASP A 227 -2.50 -10.11 7.17
N LEU A 228 -3.12 -9.81 6.02
CA LEU A 228 -4.49 -9.33 5.89
C LEU A 228 -5.52 -10.35 6.38
N ALA A 229 -5.33 -11.64 6.08
CA ALA A 229 -6.18 -12.70 6.60
C ALA A 229 -6.10 -12.82 8.12
N ILE A 230 -4.92 -12.65 8.70
CA ILE A 230 -4.73 -12.67 10.15
C ILE A 230 -5.47 -11.50 10.79
N LEU A 231 -5.39 -10.29 10.23
CA LEU A 231 -6.19 -9.16 10.69
C LEU A 231 -7.69 -9.47 10.65
N SER A 232 -8.18 -10.04 9.54
CA SER A 232 -9.57 -10.45 9.43
C SER A 232 -9.97 -11.47 10.50
N ASP A 233 -9.10 -12.44 10.78
CA ASP A 233 -9.33 -13.45 11.82
C ASP A 233 -9.36 -12.86 13.24
N ILE A 234 -8.65 -11.76 13.51
CA ILE A 234 -8.68 -11.07 14.82
C ILE A 234 -9.71 -9.94 14.91
N GLY A 235 -10.61 -9.86 13.93
CA GLY A 235 -11.84 -9.05 14.02
C GLY A 235 -12.02 -7.99 12.95
N TYR A 236 -10.95 -7.61 12.24
CA TYR A 236 -11.02 -6.51 11.28
C TYR A 236 -11.89 -6.86 10.06
N GLU A 237 -12.66 -5.87 9.60
CA GLU A 237 -13.27 -5.87 8.27
C GLU A 237 -12.20 -5.46 7.26
N ILE A 238 -11.67 -6.44 6.53
CA ILE A 238 -10.61 -6.23 5.55
C ILE A 238 -11.17 -6.27 4.13
N PHE A 239 -10.73 -5.31 3.32
CA PHE A 239 -10.94 -5.29 1.88
C PHE A 239 -9.60 -5.42 1.17
N ALA A 240 -9.30 -6.61 0.65
CA ALA A 240 -7.97 -6.93 0.15
C ALA A 240 -7.92 -6.88 -1.37
N TYR A 241 -6.96 -6.14 -1.90
CA TYR A 241 -6.78 -5.97 -3.33
C TYR A 241 -5.32 -5.76 -3.71
N ASP A 242 -4.98 -6.24 -4.90
CA ASP A 242 -3.65 -6.09 -5.47
C ASP A 242 -3.57 -4.80 -6.30
N ALA A 243 -3.09 -3.73 -5.69
CA ALA A 243 -2.78 -2.48 -6.38
C ALA A 243 -1.36 -2.51 -6.95
N VAL A 244 -1.24 -2.65 -8.27
CA VAL A 244 0.05 -2.71 -8.99
C VAL A 244 0.38 -1.37 -9.66
N PRO A 245 1.66 -0.98 -9.73
CA PRO A 245 2.08 0.28 -10.35
C PRO A 245 1.87 0.28 -11.87
N VAL A 246 1.45 1.42 -12.41
CA VAL A 246 1.50 1.71 -13.85
C VAL A 246 2.70 2.59 -14.14
N HIS A 247 3.70 2.02 -14.80
CA HIS A 247 4.94 2.68 -15.16
C HIS A 247 4.76 3.55 -16.41
N ARG A 248 5.26 4.79 -16.37
CA ARG A 248 5.25 5.74 -17.48
C ARG A 248 6.65 5.89 -18.08
N PHE A 249 6.71 5.73 -19.38
CA PHE A 249 7.90 5.94 -20.21
C PHE A 249 7.61 6.98 -21.28
N PHE A 250 8.59 7.84 -21.59
CA PHE A 250 8.51 8.78 -22.70
C PHE A 250 9.29 8.30 -23.92
N GLN A 251 8.61 8.07 -25.04
CA GLN A 251 9.25 7.78 -26.32
C GLN A 251 9.71 9.10 -26.96
N TYR A 252 11.01 9.41 -26.86
CA TYR A 252 11.54 10.73 -27.22
C TYR A 252 11.74 10.99 -28.72
N GLU A 253 11.80 9.96 -29.56
CA GLU A 253 11.86 10.14 -31.03
C GLU A 253 10.50 10.45 -31.65
N ARG A 254 9.41 9.94 -31.04
CA ARG A 254 8.04 9.99 -31.56
C ARG A 254 7.13 10.90 -30.75
N GLY A 255 7.53 11.27 -29.54
CA GLY A 255 6.83 12.23 -28.69
C GLY A 255 5.52 11.70 -28.12
N PHE A 256 5.53 10.48 -27.57
CA PHE A 256 4.38 9.90 -26.88
C PHE A 256 4.80 9.16 -25.60
N HIS A 257 3.84 8.97 -24.69
CA HIS A 257 4.03 8.15 -23.50
C HIS A 257 3.58 6.71 -23.73
N PHE A 258 4.31 5.79 -23.12
CA PHE A 258 3.96 4.39 -22.97
C PHE A 258 3.68 4.12 -21.49
N TYR A 259 2.62 3.35 -21.22
CA TYR A 259 2.17 3.02 -19.88
C TYR A 259 2.07 1.51 -19.76
N THR A 260 2.52 0.92 -18.66
CA THR A 260 2.31 -0.52 -18.42
C THR A 260 2.23 -0.87 -16.96
N ALA A 261 1.29 -1.78 -16.62
CA ALA A 261 1.21 -2.46 -15.33
C ALA A 261 1.88 -3.84 -15.36
N ASN A 262 2.43 -4.23 -16.52
CA ASN A 262 3.05 -5.54 -16.69
C ASN A 262 4.55 -5.43 -16.39
N GLU A 263 4.98 -6.04 -15.29
CA GLU A 263 6.37 -5.94 -14.83
C GLU A 263 7.38 -6.50 -15.83
N THR A 264 7.05 -7.60 -16.50
CA THR A 264 7.91 -8.16 -17.56
C THR A 264 8.03 -7.20 -18.75
N GLU A 265 6.96 -6.50 -19.13
CA GLU A 265 6.97 -5.52 -20.21
C GLU A 265 7.76 -4.26 -19.79
N ARG A 266 7.57 -3.80 -18.55
CA ARG A 266 8.33 -2.73 -17.92
C ARG A 266 9.82 -3.03 -17.98
N GLU A 267 10.23 -4.18 -17.46
CA GLU A 267 11.64 -4.57 -17.39
C GLU A 267 12.27 -4.70 -18.77
N ASN A 268 11.57 -5.34 -19.71
CA ASN A 268 12.06 -5.42 -21.09
C ASN A 268 12.21 -4.05 -21.76
N VAL A 269 11.27 -3.12 -21.55
CA VAL A 269 11.36 -1.77 -22.12
C VAL A 269 12.49 -0.99 -21.46
N PHE A 270 12.66 -1.13 -20.15
CA PHE A 270 13.71 -0.48 -19.38
C PHE A 270 15.10 -0.94 -19.84
N GLU A 271 15.38 -2.23 -19.81
CA GLU A 271 16.68 -2.81 -20.19
C GLU A 271 17.07 -2.51 -21.64
N LEU A 272 16.12 -2.66 -22.58
CA LEU A 272 16.37 -2.33 -23.98
C LEU A 272 16.52 -0.81 -24.21
N SER A 273 16.05 0.03 -23.30
CA SER A 273 16.28 1.47 -23.38
C SER A 273 17.67 1.84 -22.84
N LEU A 274 18.11 1.18 -21.77
CA LEU A 274 19.46 1.34 -21.22
C LEU A 274 20.57 0.96 -22.21
N ASP A 275 20.36 -0.09 -23.02
CA ASP A 275 21.32 -0.51 -24.04
C ASP A 275 21.23 0.29 -25.37
N GLY A 276 20.22 1.16 -25.48
CA GLY A 276 19.96 2.01 -26.64
C GLY A 276 19.20 1.34 -27.79
N THR A 277 18.72 0.09 -27.62
CA THR A 277 17.88 -0.61 -28.59
C THR A 277 16.52 0.06 -28.75
N LEU A 278 15.94 0.51 -27.64
CA LEU A 278 14.71 1.29 -27.58
C LEU A 278 15.00 2.74 -27.18
N GLN A 279 14.11 3.63 -27.60
CA GLN A 279 14.24 5.08 -27.40
C GLN A 279 13.15 5.57 -26.45
N TYR A 280 13.11 4.96 -25.26
CA TYR A 280 12.25 5.38 -24.16
C TYR A 280 13.11 5.91 -23.01
N ASP A 281 12.62 6.96 -22.36
CA ASP A 281 13.09 7.38 -21.05
C ASP A 281 12.07 6.90 -20.02
N TYR A 282 12.51 6.17 -18.98
CA TYR A 282 11.64 5.91 -17.83
C TYR A 282 11.40 7.22 -17.08
N GLU A 283 10.15 7.52 -16.77
CA GLU A 283 9.79 8.77 -16.07
C GLU A 283 9.44 8.52 -14.61
N SER A 284 8.44 7.68 -14.34
CA SER A 284 7.96 7.38 -12.98
C SER A 284 6.94 6.25 -12.97
N VAL A 285 6.53 5.81 -11.78
CA VAL A 285 5.18 5.27 -11.56
C VAL A 285 4.19 6.44 -11.73
N ALA A 286 3.14 6.25 -12.51
CA ALA A 286 2.17 7.32 -12.81
C ALA A 286 0.95 7.26 -11.88
N TYR A 287 0.44 6.06 -11.65
CA TYR A 287 -0.74 5.75 -10.84
C TYR A 287 -0.75 4.24 -10.54
N ARG A 288 -1.61 3.79 -9.63
CA ARG A 288 -1.81 2.36 -9.33
C ARG A 288 -3.17 1.87 -9.81
N VAL A 289 -3.24 0.59 -10.13
CA VAL A 289 -4.44 -0.05 -10.70
C VAL A 289 -4.63 -1.44 -10.09
N LEU A 290 -5.85 -1.95 -10.18
CA LEU A 290 -6.14 -3.29 -9.72
C LEU A 290 -5.62 -4.32 -10.73
N SER A 291 -4.88 -5.34 -10.25
CA SER A 291 -4.44 -6.47 -11.07
C SER A 291 -5.60 -7.38 -11.48
N SER A 292 -6.67 -7.39 -10.67
CA SER A 292 -7.84 -8.27 -10.77
C SER A 292 -9.13 -7.53 -10.35
N ASP A 293 -10.30 -8.05 -10.75
CA ASP A 293 -11.60 -7.59 -10.25
C ASP A 293 -12.04 -8.34 -8.99
N LYS A 294 -11.10 -8.98 -8.29
CA LYS A 294 -11.34 -9.88 -7.17
C LYS A 294 -10.70 -9.39 -5.89
N ASP A 295 -11.45 -9.49 -4.81
CA ASP A 295 -10.90 -9.43 -3.46
C ASP A 295 -10.07 -10.71 -3.22
N SER A 296 -8.81 -10.54 -2.85
CA SER A 296 -7.83 -11.63 -2.78
C SER A 296 -8.10 -12.61 -1.62
N LEU A 297 -8.70 -12.14 -0.52
CA LEU A 297 -9.06 -12.97 0.63
C LEU A 297 -10.30 -13.82 0.37
N THR A 298 -11.34 -13.23 -0.23
CA THR A 298 -12.68 -13.81 -0.32
C THR A 298 -12.99 -14.39 -1.69
N GLY A 299 -12.25 -13.99 -2.73
CA GLY A 299 -12.50 -14.32 -4.14
C GLY A 299 -13.78 -13.69 -4.72
N GLN A 300 -14.44 -12.82 -3.96
CA GLN A 300 -15.62 -12.07 -4.40
C GLN A 300 -15.23 -10.99 -5.40
N ASN A 301 -16.20 -10.55 -6.22
CA ASN A 301 -15.94 -9.43 -7.11
C ASN A 301 -15.86 -8.14 -6.31
N ILE A 302 -14.86 -7.31 -6.60
CA ILE A 302 -14.80 -5.92 -6.15
C ILE A 302 -15.92 -5.15 -6.84
N GLU A 303 -16.80 -4.51 -6.05
CA GLU A 303 -17.91 -3.75 -6.62
C GLU A 303 -17.41 -2.57 -7.45
N GLY A 304 -17.91 -2.43 -8.68
CA GLY A 304 -17.53 -1.34 -9.58
C GLY A 304 -16.19 -1.51 -10.30
N ALA A 305 -15.36 -2.50 -9.95
CA ALA A 305 -14.15 -2.81 -10.69
C ALA A 305 -14.50 -3.35 -12.10
N LEU A 306 -13.96 -2.69 -13.12
CA LEU A 306 -14.21 -2.99 -14.52
C LEU A 306 -12.89 -3.10 -15.29
N PRO A 307 -12.84 -3.97 -16.33
CA PRO A 307 -11.63 -4.16 -17.11
C PRO A 307 -11.32 -2.91 -17.94
N VAL A 308 -10.05 -2.51 -17.93
CA VAL A 308 -9.50 -1.50 -18.84
C VAL A 308 -8.84 -2.21 -20.01
N TYR A 309 -9.38 -1.98 -21.19
CA TYR A 309 -8.96 -2.60 -22.44
C TYR A 309 -7.78 -1.86 -23.04
N ARG A 310 -6.73 -2.61 -23.38
CA ARG A 310 -5.53 -2.09 -24.04
C ARG A 310 -5.57 -2.38 -25.54
N PHE A 311 -5.20 -1.37 -26.34
CA PHE A 311 -5.03 -1.51 -27.77
C PHE A 311 -3.70 -0.93 -28.25
N PHE A 312 -2.99 -1.66 -29.11
CA PHE A 312 -1.79 -1.19 -29.78
C PHE A 312 -2.12 -0.55 -31.13
N ASN A 313 -1.73 0.72 -31.32
CA ASN A 313 -1.84 1.42 -32.59
C ASN A 313 -0.65 1.11 -33.48
N ARG A 314 -0.85 0.32 -34.54
CA ARG A 314 0.23 -0.13 -35.43
C ARG A 314 0.83 0.98 -36.30
N ASP A 315 0.14 2.10 -36.48
CA ASP A 315 0.65 3.21 -37.29
C ASP A 315 1.61 4.09 -36.47
N THR A 316 1.34 4.27 -35.17
CA THR A 316 2.10 5.19 -34.30
C THR A 316 3.05 4.45 -33.35
N GLY A 317 2.72 3.22 -32.99
CA GLY A 317 3.39 2.44 -31.94
C GLY A 317 2.93 2.78 -30.52
N SER A 318 1.92 3.64 -30.36
CA SER A 318 1.36 4.00 -29.05
C SER A 318 0.25 3.04 -28.61
N HIS A 319 -0.10 3.10 -27.32
CA HIS A 319 -1.23 2.36 -26.77
C HIS A 319 -2.40 3.27 -26.42
N LEU A 320 -3.60 2.71 -26.49
CA LEU A 320 -4.85 3.30 -26.00
C LEU A 320 -5.40 2.40 -24.88
N TYR A 321 -5.88 3.05 -23.82
CA TYR A 321 -6.58 2.42 -22.70
C TYR A 321 -8.01 2.93 -22.62
N THR A 322 -8.99 2.02 -22.53
CA THR A 322 -10.39 2.37 -22.36
C THR A 322 -11.10 1.42 -21.41
N ILE A 323 -11.82 1.96 -20.43
CA ILE A 323 -12.76 1.21 -19.60
C ILE A 323 -14.10 0.98 -20.30
N SER A 324 -14.44 1.86 -21.25
CA SER A 324 -15.73 1.83 -21.95
C SER A 324 -15.80 0.66 -22.92
N GLU A 325 -16.72 -0.27 -22.67
CA GLU A 325 -17.02 -1.36 -23.60
C GLU A 325 -17.50 -0.86 -24.96
N VAL A 326 -18.22 0.27 -25.00
CA VAL A 326 -18.72 0.87 -26.24
C VAL A 326 -17.55 1.41 -27.09
N GLU A 327 -16.56 2.04 -26.46
CA GLU A 327 -15.34 2.50 -27.15
C GLU A 327 -14.54 1.29 -27.68
N LYS A 328 -14.34 0.25 -26.84
CA LYS A 328 -13.72 -1.03 -27.24
C LYS A 328 -14.36 -1.60 -28.51
N ASP A 329 -15.68 -1.76 -28.51
CA ASP A 329 -16.41 -2.35 -29.63
C ASP A 329 -16.35 -1.46 -30.90
N SER A 330 -16.36 -0.14 -30.71
CA SER A 330 -16.21 0.82 -31.81
C SER A 330 -14.83 0.69 -32.46
N ILE A 331 -13.76 0.61 -31.68
CA ILE A 331 -12.37 0.47 -32.16
C ILE A 331 -12.24 -0.84 -32.94
N LEU A 332 -12.66 -1.97 -32.35
CA LEU A 332 -12.61 -3.29 -32.98
C LEU A 332 -13.33 -3.32 -34.34
N ARG A 333 -14.44 -2.59 -34.46
CA ARG A 333 -15.26 -2.55 -35.68
C ARG A 333 -14.74 -1.57 -36.73
N THR A 334 -14.14 -0.46 -36.33
CA THR A 334 -13.92 0.69 -37.23
C THR A 334 -12.47 1.05 -37.48
N LEU A 335 -11.56 0.70 -36.57
CA LEU A 335 -10.16 1.12 -36.63
C LEU A 335 -9.26 -0.08 -36.90
N SER A 336 -9.08 -0.39 -38.18
CA SER A 336 -8.26 -1.54 -38.61
C SER A 336 -6.78 -1.39 -38.29
N ASN A 337 -6.28 -0.22 -37.89
CA ASN A 337 -4.89 -0.02 -37.50
C ASN A 337 -4.62 -0.39 -36.03
N TYR A 338 -5.64 -0.48 -35.19
CA TYR A 338 -5.51 -0.92 -33.81
C TYR A 338 -5.54 -2.46 -33.70
N SER A 339 -4.69 -3.00 -32.82
CA SER A 339 -4.71 -4.39 -32.37
C SER A 339 -5.23 -4.42 -30.94
N PHE A 340 -6.08 -5.38 -30.60
CA PHE A 340 -6.55 -5.56 -29.23
C PHE A 340 -5.55 -6.42 -28.47
N ASP A 341 -5.05 -5.92 -27.34
CA ASP A 341 -4.03 -6.58 -26.52
C ASP A 341 -4.61 -7.24 -25.26
N GLY A 342 -5.94 -7.14 -25.07
CA GLY A 342 -6.63 -7.71 -23.93
C GLY A 342 -6.93 -6.69 -22.84
N ILE A 343 -7.06 -7.20 -21.62
CA ILE A 343 -7.24 -6.42 -20.41
C ILE A 343 -5.86 -6.02 -19.94
N GLY A 344 -5.62 -4.71 -19.79
CA GLY A 344 -4.37 -4.20 -19.23
C GLY A 344 -4.35 -4.26 -17.70
N TYR A 345 -5.48 -3.93 -17.08
CA TYR A 345 -5.71 -3.86 -15.64
C TYR A 345 -7.21 -3.62 -15.37
N TYR A 346 -7.61 -3.48 -14.11
CA TYR A 346 -8.95 -3.11 -13.67
C TYR A 346 -8.94 -1.74 -12.97
N ALA A 347 -10.04 -1.02 -13.10
CA ALA A 347 -10.23 0.34 -12.56
C ALA A 347 -11.74 0.60 -12.37
N PHE A 348 -12.11 1.81 -11.97
CA PHE A 348 -13.51 2.15 -11.67
C PHE A 348 -14.06 3.22 -12.63
N GLU A 349 -15.24 3.01 -13.21
CA GLU A 349 -15.89 4.05 -14.05
C GLU A 349 -16.31 5.28 -13.24
N SER A 350 -16.56 5.12 -11.95
CA SER A 350 -16.88 6.16 -10.97
C SER A 350 -16.18 5.86 -9.65
N GLU A 351 -15.93 6.89 -8.85
CA GLU A 351 -15.38 6.78 -7.49
C GLU A 351 -16.19 5.74 -6.66
N PRO A 352 -15.56 4.62 -6.23
CA PRO A 352 -16.18 3.65 -5.33
C PRO A 352 -16.30 4.20 -3.91
N GLN A 353 -17.08 3.54 -3.04
CA GLN A 353 -17.28 4.00 -1.65
C GLN A 353 -16.21 3.52 -0.69
N ASP A 354 -15.71 2.30 -0.91
CA ASP A 354 -14.94 1.54 0.08
C ASP A 354 -13.44 1.49 -0.27
N ILE A 355 -13.03 2.22 -1.32
CA ILE A 355 -11.67 2.24 -1.83
C ILE A 355 -11.33 3.68 -2.19
N ASP A 356 -10.25 4.20 -1.63
CA ASP A 356 -9.75 5.52 -1.99
C ASP A 356 -9.20 5.50 -3.41
N THR A 357 -9.73 6.41 -4.24
CA THR A 357 -9.36 6.52 -5.65
C THR A 357 -9.24 7.97 -6.07
N VAL A 358 -8.45 8.19 -7.11
CA VAL A 358 -8.26 9.49 -7.74
C VAL A 358 -8.70 9.45 -9.21
N PRO A 359 -9.19 10.57 -9.76
CA PRO A 359 -9.56 10.62 -11.16
C PRO A 359 -8.32 10.52 -12.06
N LEU A 360 -8.37 9.63 -13.05
CA LEU A 360 -7.40 9.59 -14.14
C LEU A 360 -7.89 10.47 -15.30
N TYR A 361 -7.05 11.43 -15.69
CA TYR A 361 -7.31 12.30 -16.82
C TYR A 361 -6.74 11.74 -18.13
N ARG A 362 -7.49 11.85 -19.24
CA ARG A 362 -7.06 11.43 -20.57
C ARG A 362 -7.10 12.60 -21.57
N MET A 363 -6.01 12.79 -22.30
CA MET A 363 -5.94 13.79 -23.39
C MET A 363 -5.34 13.20 -24.65
N LEU A 364 -5.96 13.47 -25.81
CA LEU A 364 -5.48 13.07 -27.13
C LEU A 364 -4.45 14.08 -27.65
N ASN A 365 -3.22 13.61 -27.91
CA ASN A 365 -2.23 14.36 -28.66
C ASN A 365 -2.54 14.25 -30.17
N THR A 366 -3.06 15.32 -30.75
CA THR A 366 -3.46 15.36 -32.17
C THR A 366 -2.29 15.33 -33.17
N ARG A 367 -1.04 15.53 -32.71
CA ARG A 367 0.16 15.45 -33.56
C ARG A 367 0.69 14.03 -33.66
N SER A 368 0.74 13.28 -32.56
CA SER A 368 1.24 11.90 -32.52
C SER A 368 0.13 10.86 -32.69
N GLY A 369 -1.14 11.22 -32.41
CA GLY A 369 -2.26 10.28 -32.32
C GLY A 369 -2.21 9.38 -31.07
N SER A 370 -1.41 9.75 -30.07
CA SER A 370 -1.28 9.06 -28.78
C SER A 370 -2.06 9.76 -27.67
N HIS A 371 -2.14 9.15 -26.50
CA HIS A 371 -2.81 9.74 -25.34
C HIS A 371 -1.81 10.05 -24.22
N LEU A 372 -2.11 11.08 -23.45
CA LEU A 372 -1.51 11.36 -22.15
C LEU A 372 -2.53 10.92 -21.08
N PHE A 373 -2.04 10.16 -20.10
CA PHE A 373 -2.76 9.75 -18.90
C PHE A 373 -2.05 10.31 -17.68
N THR A 374 -2.80 10.92 -16.76
CA THR A 374 -2.25 11.51 -15.53
C THR A 374 -3.30 11.61 -14.45
N THR A 375 -2.93 11.39 -13.19
CA THR A 375 -3.74 11.72 -12.00
C THR A 375 -3.44 13.14 -11.49
N SER A 376 -2.36 13.77 -11.98
CA SER A 376 -1.97 15.11 -11.59
C SER A 376 -2.87 16.16 -12.26
N GLU A 377 -3.75 16.76 -11.46
CA GLU A 377 -4.57 17.88 -11.92
C GLU A 377 -3.69 19.05 -12.40
N HIS A 378 -2.51 19.24 -11.80
CA HIS A 378 -1.55 20.25 -12.22
C HIS A 378 -0.96 19.98 -13.61
N GLU A 379 -0.54 18.74 -13.88
CA GLU A 379 -0.06 18.35 -15.21
C GLU A 379 -1.18 18.47 -16.25
N PHE A 380 -2.37 17.97 -15.94
CA PHE A 380 -3.55 18.07 -16.79
C PHE A 380 -3.86 19.52 -17.17
N ASN A 381 -3.97 20.40 -16.17
CA ASN A 381 -4.24 21.82 -16.38
C ASN A 381 -3.12 22.50 -17.19
N THR A 382 -1.86 22.19 -16.89
CA THR A 382 -0.71 22.77 -17.60
C THR A 382 -0.71 22.36 -19.08
N VAL A 383 -0.91 21.08 -19.39
CA VAL A 383 -0.95 20.59 -20.77
C VAL A 383 -2.14 21.19 -21.53
N ARG A 384 -3.33 21.19 -20.93
CA ARG A 384 -4.54 21.78 -21.51
C ARG A 384 -4.34 23.26 -21.86
N ASP A 385 -3.73 24.03 -20.96
CA ASP A 385 -3.66 25.49 -21.07
C ASP A 385 -2.46 25.97 -21.91
N THR A 386 -1.42 25.14 -22.08
CA THR A 386 -0.19 25.52 -22.78
C THR A 386 0.04 24.82 -24.12
N LEU A 387 -0.55 23.65 -24.37
CA LEU A 387 -0.32 22.84 -25.57
C LEU A 387 -1.60 22.71 -26.41
N ASP A 388 -1.71 23.54 -27.44
CA ASP A 388 -2.90 23.64 -28.32
C ASP A 388 -3.22 22.40 -29.18
N TYR A 389 -2.34 21.40 -29.14
CA TYR A 389 -2.47 20.15 -29.88
C TYR A 389 -2.93 18.98 -29.01
N PHE A 390 -3.19 19.20 -27.71
CA PHE A 390 -3.87 18.24 -26.85
C PHE A 390 -5.35 18.56 -26.76
N ASN A 391 -6.19 17.56 -27.06
CA ASN A 391 -7.63 17.63 -26.87
C ASN A 391 -8.01 16.88 -25.59
N VAL A 392 -8.78 17.53 -24.72
CA VAL A 392 -9.36 16.89 -23.54
C VAL A 392 -10.41 15.87 -23.98
N GLU A 393 -10.35 14.67 -23.42
CA GLU A 393 -11.33 13.60 -23.65
C GLU A 393 -12.04 13.22 -22.34
N GLY A 394 -13.15 12.50 -22.43
CA GLY A 394 -13.94 12.14 -21.24
C GLY A 394 -14.82 13.27 -20.70
N ASN A 395 -15.38 13.06 -19.51
CA ASN A 395 -16.22 14.06 -18.85
C ASN A 395 -15.34 15.01 -18.05
N GLU A 396 -15.16 16.23 -18.55
CA GLU A 396 -14.24 17.23 -17.97
C GLU A 396 -12.77 16.79 -17.91
N GLY A 397 -12.38 15.78 -18.70
CA GLY A 397 -11.03 15.21 -18.70
C GLY A 397 -10.94 13.84 -18.03
N VAL A 398 -11.87 13.52 -17.14
CA VAL A 398 -11.86 12.27 -16.37
C VAL A 398 -12.28 11.11 -17.27
N THR A 399 -11.43 10.09 -17.36
CA THR A 399 -11.71 8.86 -18.12
C THR A 399 -12.23 7.73 -17.22
N TYR A 400 -11.64 7.54 -16.04
CA TYR A 400 -12.00 6.57 -15.01
C TYR A 400 -11.18 6.88 -13.74
N TYR A 401 -11.45 6.18 -12.64
CA TYR A 401 -10.80 6.34 -11.34
C TYR A 401 -9.85 5.17 -11.10
N VAL A 402 -8.70 5.48 -10.52
CA VAL A 402 -7.58 4.57 -10.25
C VAL A 402 -7.17 4.69 -8.79
N ILE A 403 -6.43 3.71 -8.27
CA ILE A 403 -5.92 3.76 -6.89
C ILE A 403 -4.90 4.90 -6.81
N ASP A 404 -4.94 5.67 -5.72
CA ASP A 404 -3.93 6.70 -5.47
C ASP A 404 -2.54 6.04 -5.34
N ASN A 405 -1.50 6.81 -5.61
CA ASN A 405 -0.12 6.34 -5.48
C ASN A 405 0.18 5.94 -4.02
N LEU A 406 1.19 5.09 -3.78
CA LEU A 406 1.56 4.68 -2.41
C LEU A 406 1.91 5.88 -1.55
#